data_AF-A0A2D5D4M7-F1
#
_entry.id   AF-A0A2D5D4M7-F1
#
_cell.length_a   1.000
_cell.length_b   1.000
_cell.length_c   1.000
_cell.angle_alpha   90.00
_cell.angle_beta   90.00
_cell.angle_gamma   90.00
#
_symmetry.space_group_name_H-M   'P 1'
#
loop_
_entity.id
_entity.type
_entity.pdbx_description
1 polymer ?
#
loop_
_entity_poly.entity_id
_entity_poly.type
_entity_poly.pdbx_seq_one_letter_code
_entity_poly.pdbx_strand_id
1 'polypeptide(L)'
;MGKPSAISAASVRARLQYLARSDDGSAVYFASQAGGNTAEHDGQYVWHDVTINDARLYPLSLDNQGFALASHETAITDFHDDQLLATTYNAELEALLTAHTGARRVYVFDHTRRAASDSVRRQQTMREPSAVIHNDYTAWSAEKRLAEILPDEAATLMSGRFAIVNVWRSIAGTVETMPLAFCDSTTLGPDDIIAVTREAKDRIGQIQMAHFNPAHRWCYFPRMTADEVVLIKTYDSAMDGRNRFTIHTAFADPSSADDAPPRQSIESRAFLFF
;
A
#
# COMPACT_ATOMS: atom_id res chain seq x y z
N MET A 1 21.30 16.69 26.59
CA MET A 1 20.09 16.19 27.28
C MET A 1 19.30 15.39 26.27
N GLY A 2 19.30 14.06 26.38
CA GLY A 2 18.54 13.20 25.47
C GLY A 2 17.05 13.41 25.70
N LYS A 3 16.29 13.70 24.64
CA LYS A 3 14.83 13.64 24.70
C LYS A 3 14.44 12.23 25.18
N PRO A 4 13.52 12.09 26.14
CA PRO A 4 12.99 10.78 26.48
C PRO A 4 12.40 10.17 25.21
N SER A 5 12.90 9.00 24.82
CA SER A 5 12.24 8.16 23.83
C SER A 5 10.87 7.82 24.41
N ALA A 6 9.82 8.44 23.86
CA ALA A 6 8.46 8.07 24.21
C ALA A 6 8.30 6.60 23.82
N ILE A 7 8.09 5.74 24.80
CA ILE A 7 7.77 4.33 24.57
C ILE A 7 6.48 4.35 23.76
N SER A 8 6.57 4.05 22.46
CA SER A 8 5.40 3.85 21.62
C SER A 8 4.57 2.73 22.24
N ALA A 9 3.25 2.92 22.32
CA ALA A 9 2.35 1.86 22.77
C ALA A 9 2.50 0.64 21.84
N ALA A 10 2.43 -0.56 22.39
CA ALA A 10 2.52 -1.80 21.61
C ALA A 10 1.35 -1.98 20.61
N SER A 11 0.27 -1.20 20.79
CA SER A 11 -0.90 -1.17 19.92
C SER A 11 -1.72 0.10 20.15
N VAL A 12 -2.55 0.46 19.17
CA VAL A 12 -3.60 1.47 19.27
C VAL A 12 -4.97 0.86 18.95
N ARG A 13 -6.05 1.46 19.46
CA ARG A 13 -7.43 1.13 19.05
C ARG A 13 -7.97 2.21 18.12
N ALA A 14 -8.30 1.85 16.89
CA ALA A 14 -8.81 2.78 15.88
C ALA A 14 -9.94 2.13 15.08
N ARG A 15 -10.69 2.96 14.34
CA ARG A 15 -11.76 2.49 13.46
C ARG A 15 -11.24 2.28 12.06
N LEU A 16 -11.52 1.12 11.48
CA LEU A 16 -11.29 0.83 10.06
C LEU A 16 -12.62 0.58 9.33
N GLN A 17 -12.66 0.95 8.05
CA GLN A 17 -13.86 0.86 7.23
C GLN A 17 -13.81 -0.40 6.34
N TYR A 18 -14.71 -1.33 6.60
CA TYR A 18 -14.87 -2.56 5.84
C TYR A 18 -16.04 -2.47 4.86
N LEU A 19 -15.98 -3.25 3.78
CA LEU A 19 -17.13 -3.47 2.91
C LEU A 19 -18.15 -4.34 3.67
N ALA A 20 -19.42 -3.93 3.66
CA ALA A 20 -20.50 -4.66 4.30
C ALA A 20 -20.65 -6.06 3.67
N ARG A 21 -21.00 -7.07 4.46
CA ARG A 21 -21.23 -8.45 3.94
C ARG A 21 -22.46 -8.58 3.04
N SER A 22 -23.35 -7.58 3.04
CA SER A 22 -24.47 -7.50 2.10
C SER A 22 -24.02 -7.17 0.68
N ASP A 23 -22.80 -6.67 0.50
CA ASP A 23 -22.21 -6.37 -0.79
C ASP A 23 -21.45 -7.60 -1.30
N ASP A 24 -21.82 -8.08 -2.48
CA ASP A 24 -21.25 -9.27 -3.12
C ASP A 24 -20.18 -8.93 -4.17
N GLY A 25 -19.59 -7.74 -4.08
CA GLY A 25 -18.61 -7.22 -5.05
C GLY A 25 -19.27 -6.44 -6.19
N SER A 26 -20.56 -6.12 -6.05
CA SER A 26 -21.29 -5.21 -6.93
C SER A 26 -20.89 -3.75 -6.73
N ALA A 27 -20.21 -3.42 -5.62
CA ALA A 27 -19.59 -2.12 -5.45
C ALA A 27 -18.67 -1.73 -6.63
N VAL A 28 -18.65 -0.44 -6.91
CA VAL A 28 -17.74 0.25 -7.81
C VAL A 28 -16.93 1.24 -6.99
N TYR A 29 -15.62 1.10 -7.08
CA TYR A 29 -14.67 2.05 -6.51
C TYR A 29 -14.27 3.07 -7.57
N PHE A 30 -14.65 4.33 -7.36
CA PHE A 30 -14.28 5.45 -8.21
C PHE A 30 -12.96 6.05 -7.72
N ALA A 31 -11.89 5.82 -8.47
CA ALA A 31 -10.56 6.23 -8.08
C ALA A 31 -10.42 7.76 -8.05
N SER A 32 -9.81 8.28 -6.97
CA SER A 32 -9.51 9.71 -6.88
C SER A 32 -8.58 10.20 -7.99
N GLN A 33 -8.67 11.49 -8.29
CA GLN A 33 -7.77 12.17 -9.21
C GLN A 33 -6.77 13.01 -8.42
N ALA A 34 -5.51 13.04 -8.86
CA ALA A 34 -4.48 13.85 -8.22
C ALA A 34 -4.86 15.34 -8.31
N GLY A 35 -4.85 16.05 -7.17
CA GLY A 35 -5.36 17.43 -7.08
C GLY A 35 -6.88 17.59 -7.21
N GLY A 36 -7.63 16.49 -7.40
CA GLY A 36 -9.08 16.46 -7.55
C GLY A 36 -9.85 16.13 -6.26
N ASN A 37 -11.12 15.77 -6.42
CA ASN A 37 -11.96 15.30 -5.32
C ASN A 37 -11.49 13.94 -4.78
N THR A 38 -11.86 13.67 -3.52
CA THR A 38 -11.61 12.38 -2.86
C THR A 38 -12.29 11.24 -3.60
N ALA A 39 -11.77 10.02 -3.45
CA ALA A 39 -12.37 8.81 -4.00
C ALA A 39 -13.81 8.66 -3.51
N GLU A 40 -14.66 8.17 -4.40
CA GLU A 40 -16.06 7.86 -4.11
C GLU A 40 -16.29 6.37 -4.32
N HIS A 41 -17.33 5.84 -3.69
CA HIS A 41 -17.72 4.44 -3.82
C HIS A 41 -19.22 4.30 -3.59
N ASP A 42 -19.88 3.42 -4.33
CA ASP A 42 -21.33 3.17 -4.22
C ASP A 42 -21.69 1.98 -3.32
N GLY A 43 -20.68 1.23 -2.84
CA GLY A 43 -20.85 0.12 -1.91
C GLY A 43 -21.33 0.54 -0.51
N GLN A 44 -21.81 -0.43 0.26
CA GLN A 44 -22.15 -0.23 1.67
C GLN A 44 -20.94 -0.52 2.56
N TYR A 45 -20.63 0.37 3.49
CA TYR A 45 -19.45 0.25 4.35
C TYR A 45 -19.80 0.34 5.82
N VAL A 46 -19.07 -0.43 6.64
CA VAL A 46 -19.25 -0.50 8.09
C VAL A 46 -17.94 -0.22 8.80
N TRP A 47 -17.99 0.66 9.80
CA TRP A 47 -16.85 0.96 10.66
C TRP A 47 -16.75 -0.06 11.80
N HIS A 48 -15.55 -0.59 12.01
CA HIS A 48 -15.26 -1.48 13.13
C HIS A 48 -14.08 -0.94 13.94
N ASP A 49 -14.22 -0.91 15.26
CA ASP A 49 -13.11 -0.70 16.17
C ASP A 49 -12.21 -1.94 16.17
N VAL A 50 -10.93 -1.74 15.86
CA VAL A 50 -9.92 -2.80 15.81
C VAL A 50 -8.70 -2.41 16.62
N THR A 51 -7.93 -3.41 17.03
CA THR A 51 -6.59 -3.21 17.59
C THR A 51 -5.58 -3.27 16.46
N ILE A 52 -4.73 -2.25 16.34
CA ILE A 52 -3.67 -2.15 15.36
C ILE A 52 -2.33 -2.18 16.12
N ASN A 53 -1.54 -3.23 15.90
CA ASN A 53 -0.34 -3.53 16.68
C ASN A 53 0.92 -2.91 16.07
N ASP A 54 1.92 -2.58 16.89
CA ASP A 54 3.24 -2.20 16.38
C ASP A 54 3.88 -3.39 15.66
N ALA A 55 4.00 -3.25 14.35
CA ALA A 55 4.50 -4.26 13.43
C ALA A 55 5.98 -4.60 13.70
N ARG A 56 6.75 -3.71 14.35
CA ARG A 56 8.17 -3.95 14.70
C ARG A 56 8.34 -5.04 15.76
N LEU A 57 7.26 -5.43 16.44
CA LEU A 57 7.27 -6.48 17.46
C LEU A 57 7.12 -7.89 16.88
N TYR A 58 6.97 -8.02 15.56
CA TYR A 58 6.68 -9.29 14.89
C TYR A 58 7.69 -9.62 13.79
N PRO A 59 7.95 -10.92 13.52
CA PRO A 59 8.69 -11.32 12.33
C PRO A 59 7.79 -11.16 11.11
N LEU A 60 8.18 -10.26 10.20
CA LEU A 60 7.40 -9.93 9.00
C LEU A 60 8.16 -10.31 7.73
N SER A 61 7.42 -10.81 6.74
CA SER A 61 7.96 -11.13 5.41
C SER A 61 6.89 -11.00 4.33
N LEU A 62 7.32 -10.74 3.10
CA LEU A 62 6.43 -10.67 1.93
C LEU A 62 5.76 -12.01 1.60
N ASP A 63 6.41 -13.13 1.91
CA ASP A 63 5.89 -14.48 1.60
C ASP A 63 4.89 -15.00 2.66
N ASN A 64 4.86 -14.42 3.86
CA ASN A 64 3.95 -14.88 4.92
C ASN A 64 2.93 -13.81 5.32
N GLN A 65 3.35 -12.73 5.97
CA GLN A 65 2.47 -11.63 6.38
C GLN A 65 2.09 -10.72 5.22
N GLY A 66 2.88 -10.74 4.14
CA GLY A 66 2.63 -9.98 2.92
C GLY A 66 3.17 -8.56 2.91
N PHE A 67 3.76 -8.12 4.01
CA PHE A 67 4.49 -6.85 4.11
C PHE A 67 5.74 -7.01 4.96
N ALA A 68 6.70 -6.10 4.77
CA ALA A 68 7.94 -6.06 5.55
C ALA A 68 8.46 -4.63 5.63
N LEU A 69 9.18 -4.30 6.71
CA LEU A 69 9.91 -3.06 6.85
C LEU A 69 11.35 -3.26 6.36
N ALA A 70 11.89 -2.28 5.64
CA ALA A 70 13.30 -2.24 5.28
C ALA A 70 13.86 -0.83 5.53
N SER A 71 15.15 -0.78 5.90
CA SER A 71 15.90 0.48 5.90
C SER A 71 16.33 0.80 4.46
N HIS A 72 16.08 2.02 4.03
CA HIS A 72 16.43 2.49 2.70
C HIS A 72 16.62 4.02 2.68
N GLU A 73 17.88 4.44 2.73
CA GLU A 73 18.28 5.81 2.44
C GLU A 73 18.29 6.04 0.93
N THR A 74 17.78 7.20 0.48
CA THR A 74 17.75 7.57 -0.94
C THR A 74 18.66 8.75 -1.19
N ALA A 75 19.26 8.80 -2.38
CA ALA A 75 20.04 9.96 -2.82
C ALA A 75 19.15 11.12 -3.29
N ILE A 76 17.87 10.89 -3.62
CA ILE A 76 17.00 11.96 -4.10
C ILE A 76 16.51 12.83 -2.94
N THR A 77 16.47 14.14 -3.17
CA THR A 77 15.99 15.12 -2.18
C THR A 77 14.61 15.68 -2.53
N ASP A 78 14.15 15.48 -3.77
CA ASP A 78 12.87 15.98 -4.26
C ASP A 78 12.07 14.86 -4.93
N PHE A 79 10.99 14.43 -4.28
CA PHE A 79 10.06 13.42 -4.79
C PHE A 79 9.04 13.99 -5.79
N HIS A 80 9.08 15.29 -6.07
CA HIS A 80 8.28 15.94 -7.09
C HIS A 80 9.01 16.08 -8.43
N ASP A 81 10.31 15.78 -8.46
CA ASP A 81 11.09 15.71 -9.70
C ASP A 81 10.93 14.32 -10.35
N ASP A 82 10.09 14.25 -11.37
CA ASP A 82 9.82 13.00 -12.09
C ASP A 82 11.05 12.44 -12.83
N GLN A 83 12.04 13.29 -13.15
CA GLN A 83 13.29 12.83 -13.76
C GLN A 83 14.18 12.14 -12.71
N LEU A 84 14.27 12.69 -11.49
CA LEU A 84 14.97 12.02 -10.39
C LEU A 84 14.30 10.69 -10.00
N LEU A 85 12.96 10.65 -10.00
CA LEU A 85 12.21 9.41 -9.79
C LEU A 85 12.55 8.37 -10.86
N ALA A 86 12.43 8.75 -12.14
CA ALA A 86 12.62 7.85 -13.27
C ALA A 86 14.06 7.31 -13.40
N THR A 87 15.05 8.03 -12.89
CA THR A 87 16.46 7.68 -13.02
C THR A 87 17.04 7.10 -11.73
N THR A 88 17.20 7.94 -10.71
CA THR A 88 17.92 7.59 -9.49
C THR A 88 17.07 6.72 -8.58
N TYR A 89 15.83 7.14 -8.32
CA TYR A 89 14.97 6.42 -7.38
C TYR A 89 14.55 5.05 -7.91
N ASN A 90 14.21 4.94 -9.20
CA ASN A 90 13.90 3.64 -9.79
C ASN A 90 15.06 2.66 -9.70
N ALA A 91 16.29 3.11 -9.97
CA ALA A 91 17.47 2.25 -9.82
C ALA A 91 17.69 1.79 -8.37
N GLU A 92 17.46 2.67 -7.39
CA GLU A 92 17.51 2.33 -5.97
C GLU A 92 16.43 1.29 -5.59
N LEU A 93 15.19 1.48 -6.04
CA LEU A 93 14.09 0.56 -5.79
C LEU A 93 14.31 -0.81 -6.43
N GLU A 94 14.84 -0.84 -7.66
CA GLU A 94 15.20 -2.09 -8.34
C GLU A 94 16.26 -2.87 -7.56
N ALA A 95 17.31 -2.20 -7.08
CA ALA A 95 18.35 -2.82 -6.25
C ALA A 95 17.79 -3.32 -4.92
N LEU A 96 17.00 -2.50 -4.23
CA LEU A 96 16.34 -2.85 -2.97
C LEU A 96 15.46 -4.10 -3.12
N LEU A 97 14.56 -4.09 -4.10
CA LEU A 97 13.60 -5.19 -4.33
C LEU A 97 14.31 -6.46 -4.78
N THR A 98 15.33 -6.36 -5.64
CA THR A 98 16.17 -7.50 -6.02
C THR A 98 16.81 -8.14 -4.79
N ALA A 99 17.40 -7.34 -3.89
CA ALA A 99 18.04 -7.84 -2.68
C ALA A 99 17.06 -8.52 -1.70
N HIS A 100 15.84 -7.98 -1.56
CA HIS A 100 14.84 -8.49 -0.63
C HIS A 100 14.07 -9.70 -1.14
N THR A 101 13.99 -9.90 -2.45
CA THR A 101 13.10 -10.91 -3.05
C THR A 101 13.82 -11.96 -3.88
N GLY A 102 15.04 -11.68 -4.35
CA GLY A 102 15.73 -12.53 -5.31
C GLY A 102 15.15 -12.46 -6.73
N ALA A 103 14.33 -11.45 -7.03
CA ALA A 103 13.85 -11.22 -8.39
C ALA A 103 15.02 -11.05 -9.37
N ARG A 104 14.93 -11.66 -10.55
CA ARG A 104 15.94 -11.53 -11.62
C ARG A 104 15.81 -10.24 -12.41
N ARG A 105 14.61 -9.68 -12.46
CA ARG A 105 14.29 -8.41 -13.08
C ARG A 105 13.23 -7.71 -12.24
N VAL A 106 13.46 -6.43 -11.99
CA VAL A 106 12.49 -5.52 -11.38
C VAL A 106 12.15 -4.45 -12.41
N TYR A 107 10.89 -4.04 -12.49
CA TYR A 107 10.44 -2.97 -13.37
C TYR A 107 9.46 -2.07 -12.62
N VAL A 108 9.91 -0.86 -12.27
CA VAL A 108 9.07 0.15 -11.61
C VAL A 108 8.20 0.85 -12.66
N PHE A 109 6.88 0.86 -12.45
CA PHE A 109 5.92 1.32 -13.47
C PHE A 109 4.96 2.43 -13.00
N ASP A 110 4.94 2.76 -11.71
CA ASP A 110 4.05 3.79 -11.17
C ASP A 110 4.63 4.43 -9.91
N HIS A 111 4.41 5.73 -9.77
CA HIS A 111 4.65 6.49 -8.54
C HIS A 111 3.40 7.27 -8.18
N THR A 112 2.80 6.93 -7.03
CA THR A 112 1.64 7.63 -6.49
C THR A 112 2.02 8.43 -5.25
N ARG A 113 1.88 9.76 -5.34
CA ARG A 113 2.13 10.71 -4.25
C ARG A 113 0.83 11.02 -3.50
N ARG A 114 0.86 10.96 -2.17
CA ARG A 114 -0.31 11.24 -1.29
C ARG A 114 0.03 12.23 -0.18
N ALA A 115 -0.88 13.16 0.11
CA ALA A 115 -0.77 14.11 1.21
C ALA A 115 -2.07 14.20 2.02
N ALA A 116 -1.96 14.21 3.36
CA ALA A 116 -3.10 14.37 4.25
C ALA A 116 -3.64 15.82 4.27
N SER A 117 -2.82 16.81 3.93
CA SER A 117 -3.23 18.22 3.86
C SER A 117 -3.90 18.58 2.54
N ASP A 118 -5.09 19.18 2.62
CA ASP A 118 -5.87 19.66 1.46
C ASP A 118 -5.12 20.71 0.63
N SER A 119 -4.42 21.63 1.30
CA SER A 119 -3.66 22.69 0.61
C SER A 119 -2.50 22.10 -0.18
N VAL A 120 -1.74 21.19 0.43
CA VAL A 120 -0.62 20.49 -0.22
C VAL A 120 -1.10 19.66 -1.40
N ARG A 121 -2.21 18.91 -1.24
CA ARG A 121 -2.78 18.11 -2.33
C ARG A 121 -3.09 18.93 -3.58
N ARG A 122 -3.70 20.11 -3.40
CA ARG A 122 -4.05 21.00 -4.51
C ARG A 122 -2.83 21.67 -5.12
N GLN A 123 -1.86 22.09 -4.29
CA GLN A 123 -0.66 22.80 -4.76
C GLN A 123 0.32 21.89 -5.51
N GLN A 124 0.46 20.63 -5.07
CA GLN A 124 1.44 19.69 -5.60
C GLN A 124 0.80 18.54 -6.40
N THR A 125 -0.49 18.64 -6.73
CA THR A 125 -1.24 17.64 -7.50
C THR A 125 -1.04 16.23 -6.92
N MET A 126 -1.37 16.08 -5.63
CA MET A 126 -1.27 14.81 -4.91
C MET A 126 -2.67 14.25 -4.60
N ARG A 127 -2.72 12.95 -4.29
CA ARG A 127 -3.95 12.28 -3.83
C ARG A 127 -4.06 12.32 -2.31
N GLU A 128 -5.25 12.04 -1.79
CA GLU A 128 -5.51 11.81 -0.37
C GLU A 128 -5.03 10.43 0.10
N PRO A 129 -4.82 10.23 1.41
CA PRO A 129 -4.69 8.89 1.99
C PRO A 129 -5.90 8.00 1.64
N SER A 130 -5.66 6.77 1.17
CA SER A 130 -6.75 5.82 0.91
C SER A 130 -7.26 5.24 2.22
N ALA A 131 -8.45 5.66 2.67
CA ALA A 131 -9.05 5.26 3.95
C ALA A 131 -10.00 4.05 3.85
N VAL A 132 -10.14 3.46 2.66
CA VAL A 132 -10.89 2.22 2.44
C VAL A 132 -9.92 1.05 2.49
N ILE A 133 -10.30 -0.06 3.14
CA ILE A 133 -9.49 -1.28 3.15
C ILE A 133 -9.49 -1.91 1.75
N HIS A 134 -8.29 -2.10 1.19
CA HIS A 134 -8.13 -2.66 -0.14
C HIS A 134 -6.83 -3.44 -0.31
N ASN A 135 -6.81 -4.32 -1.30
CA ASN A 135 -5.61 -4.78 -1.99
C ASN A 135 -5.66 -4.29 -3.45
N ASP A 136 -4.52 -3.90 -4.01
CA ASP A 136 -4.44 -3.16 -5.28
C ASP A 136 -4.81 -3.99 -6.52
N TYR A 137 -4.75 -5.32 -6.44
CA TYR A 137 -4.88 -6.19 -7.61
C TYR A 137 -5.65 -7.47 -7.33
N THR A 138 -6.61 -7.79 -8.19
CA THR A 138 -7.00 -9.19 -8.47
C THR A 138 -5.98 -9.85 -9.39
N ALA A 139 -5.98 -11.18 -9.48
CA ALA A 139 -5.15 -11.90 -10.45
C ALA A 139 -5.35 -11.41 -11.89
N TRP A 140 -6.62 -11.28 -12.29
CA TRP A 140 -6.97 -10.73 -13.61
C TRP A 140 -6.40 -9.32 -13.82
N SER A 141 -6.54 -8.42 -12.83
CA SER A 141 -6.08 -7.04 -12.98
C SER A 141 -4.55 -6.90 -12.97
N ALA A 142 -3.84 -7.80 -12.26
CA ALA A 142 -2.39 -7.85 -12.25
C ALA A 142 -1.86 -8.26 -13.63
N GLU A 143 -2.41 -9.32 -14.21
CA GLU A 143 -2.08 -9.78 -15.56
C GLU A 143 -2.43 -8.72 -16.60
N LYS A 144 -3.64 -8.14 -16.53
CA LYS A 144 -4.03 -7.03 -17.41
C LYS A 144 -3.05 -5.86 -17.31
N ARG A 145 -2.63 -5.46 -16.10
CA ARG A 145 -1.65 -4.38 -15.91
C ARG A 145 -0.30 -4.72 -16.53
N LEU A 146 0.16 -5.97 -16.40
CA LEU A 146 1.41 -6.41 -17.03
C LEU A 146 1.31 -6.32 -18.56
N ALA A 147 0.22 -6.78 -19.15
CA ALA A 147 -0.01 -6.70 -20.60
C ALA A 147 -0.14 -5.25 -21.11
N GLU A 148 -0.68 -4.33 -20.31
CA GLU A 148 -0.74 -2.91 -20.66
C GLU A 148 0.64 -2.23 -20.64
N ILE A 149 1.51 -2.60 -19.70
CA ILE A 149 2.79 -1.92 -19.47
C ILE A 149 3.93 -2.53 -20.30
N LEU A 150 3.95 -3.86 -20.46
CA LEU A 150 4.98 -4.59 -21.20
C LEU A 150 4.34 -5.48 -22.29
N PRO A 151 3.60 -4.90 -23.27
CA PRO A 151 2.78 -5.66 -24.21
C PRO A 151 3.59 -6.68 -25.03
N ASP A 152 4.80 -6.32 -25.43
CA ASP A 152 5.65 -7.17 -26.29
C ASP A 152 6.25 -8.37 -25.54
N GLU A 153 6.39 -8.28 -24.21
CA GLU A 153 7.00 -9.32 -23.37
C GLU A 153 5.96 -10.09 -22.52
N ALA A 154 4.73 -9.58 -22.42
CA ALA A 154 3.72 -10.02 -21.47
C ALA A 154 3.49 -11.53 -21.47
N ALA A 155 3.31 -12.13 -22.65
CA ALA A 155 3.07 -13.57 -22.76
C ALA A 155 4.23 -14.41 -22.20
N THR A 156 5.48 -13.98 -22.43
CA THR A 156 6.67 -14.65 -21.90
C THR A 156 6.78 -14.45 -20.40
N LEU A 157 6.60 -13.22 -19.92
CA LEU A 157 6.71 -12.91 -18.49
C LEU A 157 5.60 -13.60 -17.66
N MET A 158 4.39 -13.71 -18.20
CA MET A 158 3.26 -14.41 -17.56
C MET A 158 3.42 -15.93 -17.55
N SER A 159 4.23 -16.50 -18.44
CA SER A 159 4.55 -17.94 -18.42
C SER A 159 5.45 -18.32 -17.23
N GLY A 160 6.16 -17.34 -16.68
CA GLY A 160 6.97 -17.46 -15.48
C GLY A 160 6.24 -16.97 -14.23
N ARG A 161 6.93 -17.01 -13.09
CA ARG A 161 6.41 -16.39 -11.88
C ARG A 161 6.68 -14.88 -11.93
N PHE A 162 5.65 -14.09 -11.62
CA PHE A 162 5.80 -12.66 -11.39
C PHE A 162 5.00 -12.22 -10.17
N ALA A 163 5.44 -11.14 -9.54
CA ALA A 163 4.78 -10.51 -8.42
C ALA A 163 4.67 -8.99 -8.64
N ILE A 164 3.77 -8.36 -7.90
CA ILE A 164 3.70 -6.91 -7.78
C ILE A 164 3.97 -6.55 -6.33
N VAL A 165 4.99 -5.72 -6.11
CA VAL A 165 5.35 -5.20 -4.79
C VAL A 165 5.32 -3.68 -4.84
N ASN A 166 4.60 -3.09 -3.89
CA ASN A 166 4.61 -1.67 -3.63
C ASN A 166 5.72 -1.35 -2.63
N VAL A 167 6.42 -0.23 -2.84
CA VAL A 167 7.36 0.38 -1.90
C VAL A 167 6.75 1.68 -1.42
N TRP A 168 6.37 1.72 -0.14
CA TRP A 168 5.76 2.88 0.49
C TRP A 168 6.73 3.57 1.45
N ARG A 169 6.82 4.90 1.40
CA ARG A 169 7.62 5.68 2.35
C ARG A 169 7.08 7.07 2.61
N SER A 170 7.57 7.67 3.69
CA SER A 170 7.43 9.09 3.94
C SER A 170 8.34 9.92 3.05
N ILE A 171 7.84 11.07 2.59
CA ILE A 171 8.60 12.09 1.84
C ILE A 171 8.65 13.44 2.56
N ALA A 172 8.07 13.53 3.76
CA ALA A 172 8.02 14.75 4.57
C ALA A 172 8.32 14.47 6.06
N GLY A 173 9.37 13.70 6.33
CA GLY A 173 9.84 13.43 7.70
C GLY A 173 9.14 12.24 8.37
N THR A 174 8.98 12.28 9.69
CA THR A 174 8.32 11.21 10.44
C THR A 174 6.82 11.18 10.13
N VAL A 175 6.26 9.98 9.94
CA VAL A 175 4.82 9.80 9.80
C VAL A 175 4.18 9.88 11.18
N GLU A 176 3.51 11.00 11.45
CA GLU A 176 2.85 11.26 12.75
C GLU A 176 1.32 11.29 12.64
N THR A 177 0.78 11.38 11.43
CA THR A 177 -0.67 11.38 11.15
C THR A 177 -0.97 10.42 9.99
N MET A 178 -2.18 9.88 9.96
CA MET A 178 -2.67 9.03 8.87
C MET A 178 -1.70 7.89 8.45
N PRO A 179 -1.04 7.14 9.35
CA PRO A 179 -0.17 6.03 8.93
C PRO A 179 -0.95 4.94 8.17
N LEU A 180 -0.21 4.03 7.53
CA LEU A 180 -0.81 2.83 6.95
C LEU A 180 -0.94 1.73 8.00
N ALA A 181 -2.10 1.06 8.01
CA ALA A 181 -2.32 -0.23 8.64
C ALA A 181 -2.33 -1.33 7.58
N PHE A 182 -1.72 -2.46 7.93
CA PHE A 182 -1.58 -3.66 7.10
C PHE A 182 -2.21 -4.84 7.83
N CYS A 183 -2.99 -5.65 7.13
CA CYS A 183 -3.48 -6.89 7.70
C CYS A 183 -2.41 -7.98 7.51
N ASP A 184 -2.12 -8.72 8.56
CA ASP A 184 -1.34 -9.96 8.49
C ASP A 184 -2.11 -10.97 7.63
N SER A 185 -1.60 -11.20 6.42
CA SER A 185 -2.25 -12.08 5.45
C SER A 185 -2.46 -13.52 5.94
N THR A 186 -1.72 -13.97 6.97
CA THR A 186 -1.94 -15.31 7.59
C THR A 186 -3.25 -15.40 8.36
N THR A 187 -3.92 -14.27 8.58
CA THR A 187 -5.22 -14.18 9.27
C THR A 187 -6.39 -13.94 8.33
N LEU A 188 -6.13 -13.78 7.04
CA LEU A 188 -7.17 -13.68 6.03
C LEU A 188 -7.81 -15.05 5.81
N GLY A 189 -9.12 -15.11 5.97
CA GLY A 189 -9.96 -16.22 5.53
C GLY A 189 -10.15 -16.22 4.01
N PRO A 190 -10.57 -17.36 3.43
CA PRO A 190 -10.69 -17.53 1.98
C PRO A 190 -11.70 -16.56 1.34
N ASP A 191 -12.74 -16.17 2.07
CA ASP A 191 -13.84 -15.32 1.58
C ASP A 191 -13.79 -13.89 2.16
N ASP A 192 -12.70 -13.51 2.81
CA ASP A 192 -12.60 -12.19 3.45
C ASP A 192 -12.29 -11.07 2.46
N ILE A 193 -11.73 -11.41 1.30
CA ILE A 193 -11.41 -10.45 0.24
C ILE A 193 -12.21 -10.74 -1.03
N ILE A 194 -12.80 -9.69 -1.60
CA ILE A 194 -13.67 -9.79 -2.77
C ILE A 194 -13.21 -8.84 -3.86
N ALA A 195 -13.31 -9.28 -5.11
CA ALA A 195 -13.01 -8.45 -6.27
C ALA A 195 -14.10 -7.38 -6.43
N VAL A 196 -13.67 -6.14 -6.67
CA VAL A 196 -14.53 -4.97 -6.82
C VAL A 196 -14.10 -4.23 -8.08
N THR A 197 -15.06 -3.74 -8.86
CA THR A 197 -14.75 -2.95 -10.05
C THR A 197 -14.09 -1.65 -9.64
N ARG A 198 -12.98 -1.30 -10.30
CA ARG A 198 -12.30 -0.02 -10.12
C ARG A 198 -12.42 0.80 -11.39
N GLU A 199 -13.18 1.89 -11.31
CA GLU A 199 -13.28 2.87 -12.37
C GLU A 199 -12.27 4.00 -12.15
N ALA A 200 -11.52 4.31 -13.18
CA ALA A 200 -10.74 5.53 -13.28
C ALA A 200 -11.03 6.19 -14.63
N LYS A 201 -10.72 7.49 -14.73
CA LYS A 201 -11.08 8.36 -15.86
C LYS A 201 -11.01 7.70 -17.24
N ASP A 202 -9.92 6.96 -17.50
CA ASP A 202 -9.65 6.37 -18.81
C ASP A 202 -9.52 4.84 -18.78
N ARG A 203 -9.89 4.18 -17.66
CA ARG A 203 -9.69 2.74 -17.50
C ARG A 203 -10.65 2.08 -16.52
N ILE A 204 -11.12 0.90 -16.89
CA ILE A 204 -11.76 -0.06 -15.99
C ILE A 204 -10.71 -1.11 -15.57
N GLY A 205 -10.61 -1.30 -14.27
CA GLY A 205 -9.78 -2.32 -13.63
C GLY A 205 -10.54 -3.01 -12.50
N GLN A 206 -9.81 -3.74 -11.67
CA GLN A 206 -10.35 -4.33 -10.44
C GLN A 206 -9.36 -4.11 -9.31
N ILE A 207 -9.90 -4.00 -8.10
CA ILE A 207 -9.18 -4.11 -6.83
C ILE A 207 -9.83 -5.20 -6.00
N GLN A 208 -9.28 -5.48 -4.83
CA GLN A 208 -9.98 -6.28 -3.83
C GLN A 208 -10.33 -5.41 -2.63
N MET A 209 -11.51 -5.60 -2.06
CA MET A 209 -11.92 -5.02 -0.79
C MET A 209 -12.11 -6.12 0.25
N ALA A 210 -12.17 -5.74 1.53
CA ALA A 210 -12.30 -6.70 2.61
C ALA A 210 -13.67 -6.63 3.29
N HIS A 211 -14.22 -7.79 3.60
CA HIS A 211 -15.28 -7.97 4.60
C HIS A 211 -14.68 -8.04 5.99
N PHE A 212 -15.48 -7.67 7.00
CA PHE A 212 -15.03 -7.81 8.38
C PHE A 212 -14.88 -9.29 8.77
N ASN A 213 -13.75 -9.59 9.40
CA ASN A 213 -13.48 -10.82 10.11
C ASN A 213 -12.76 -10.47 11.42
N PRO A 214 -13.27 -10.89 12.60
CA PRO A 214 -12.62 -10.62 13.88
C PRO A 214 -11.25 -11.29 14.05
N ALA A 215 -10.90 -12.26 13.19
CA ALA A 215 -9.57 -12.88 13.18
C ALA A 215 -8.48 -11.99 12.56
N HIS A 216 -8.85 -10.96 11.78
CA HIS A 216 -7.90 -10.06 11.15
C HIS A 216 -6.96 -9.42 12.17
N ARG A 217 -5.66 -9.64 12.01
CA ARG A 217 -4.62 -8.96 12.78
C ARG A 217 -4.09 -7.78 12.00
N TRP A 218 -4.38 -6.57 12.48
CA TRP A 218 -3.86 -5.34 11.93
C TRP A 218 -2.56 -4.92 12.61
N CYS A 219 -1.64 -4.42 11.79
CA CYS A 219 -0.32 -3.96 12.20
C CYS A 219 -0.01 -2.61 11.53
N TYR A 220 0.80 -1.78 12.15
CA TYR A 220 1.33 -0.54 11.57
C TYR A 220 2.75 -0.28 12.06
N PHE A 221 3.45 0.67 11.44
CA PHE A 221 4.78 1.11 11.87
C PHE A 221 4.66 2.49 12.51
N PRO A 222 4.52 2.60 13.85
CA PRO A 222 4.47 3.89 14.54
C PRO A 222 5.70 4.73 14.20
N ARG A 223 5.49 6.04 14.00
CA ARG A 223 6.56 7.03 13.78
C ARG A 223 7.58 6.62 12.72
N MET A 224 7.12 6.00 11.63
CA MET A 224 7.99 5.60 10.53
C MET A 224 8.76 6.80 9.96
N THR A 225 10.07 6.68 9.82
CA THR A 225 10.95 7.75 9.36
C THR A 225 11.15 7.71 7.84
N ALA A 226 11.79 8.74 7.29
CA ALA A 226 11.97 8.85 5.84
C ALA A 226 12.97 7.79 5.31
N ASP A 227 13.94 7.37 6.12
CA ASP A 227 14.93 6.31 5.83
C ASP A 227 14.39 4.88 6.01
N GLU A 228 13.10 4.75 6.31
CA GLU A 228 12.38 3.47 6.29
C GLU A 228 11.48 3.39 5.05
N VAL A 229 11.31 2.17 4.53
CA VAL A 229 10.32 1.83 3.51
C VAL A 229 9.52 0.60 3.96
N VAL A 230 8.23 0.56 3.61
CA VAL A 230 7.40 -0.65 3.74
C VAL A 230 7.28 -1.28 2.36
N LEU A 231 7.65 -2.55 2.27
CA LEU A 231 7.40 -3.40 1.12
C LEU A 231 6.03 -4.07 1.32
N ILE A 232 5.15 -4.00 0.32
CA ILE A 232 3.79 -4.55 0.37
C ILE A 232 3.59 -5.43 -0.87
N LYS A 233 3.40 -6.73 -0.69
CA LYS A 233 3.09 -7.64 -1.79
C LYS A 233 1.60 -7.57 -2.10
N THR A 234 1.27 -6.96 -3.22
CA THR A 234 -0.13 -6.78 -3.66
C THR A 234 -0.59 -7.85 -4.65
N TYR A 235 0.34 -8.58 -5.26
CA TYR A 235 0.08 -9.74 -6.11
C TYR A 235 1.28 -10.69 -6.17
N ASP A 236 1.03 -12.00 -6.25
CA ASP A 236 1.99 -13.02 -6.67
C ASP A 236 1.26 -14.09 -7.49
N SER A 237 1.83 -14.43 -8.65
CA SER A 237 1.24 -15.44 -9.53
C SER A 237 1.42 -16.87 -9.00
N ALA A 238 2.37 -17.09 -8.07
CA ALA A 238 2.56 -18.40 -7.46
C ALA A 238 1.39 -18.81 -6.56
N MET A 239 1.03 -20.09 -6.63
CA MET A 239 -0.03 -20.72 -5.82
C MET A 239 0.52 -21.81 -4.89
N ASP A 240 1.77 -21.65 -4.44
CA ASP A 240 2.52 -22.63 -3.64
C ASP A 240 2.41 -22.39 -2.12
N GLY A 241 1.36 -21.67 -1.70
CA GLY A 241 1.07 -21.38 -0.29
C GLY A 241 1.68 -20.08 0.24
N ARG A 242 2.54 -19.40 -0.52
CA ARG A 242 3.01 -18.05 -0.16
C ARG A 242 1.87 -17.04 -0.23
N ASN A 243 2.00 -15.94 0.52
CA ASN A 243 1.10 -14.81 0.41
C ASN A 243 1.06 -14.27 -1.03
N ARG A 244 -0.16 -13.94 -1.47
CA ARG A 244 -0.44 -13.36 -2.79
C ARG A 244 -1.05 -11.97 -2.71
N PHE A 245 -1.79 -11.64 -1.66
CA PHE A 245 -2.58 -10.42 -1.57
C PHE A 245 -2.50 -9.85 -0.15
N THR A 246 -2.32 -8.54 -0.03
CA THR A 246 -2.18 -7.87 1.27
C THR A 246 -3.08 -6.65 1.35
N ILE A 247 -4.13 -6.78 2.15
CA ILE A 247 -5.04 -5.66 2.38
C ILE A 247 -4.41 -4.64 3.33
N HIS A 248 -4.60 -3.37 2.99
CA HIS A 248 -4.04 -2.25 3.72
C HIS A 248 -4.93 -1.01 3.60
N THR A 249 -4.72 -0.04 4.48
CA THR A 249 -5.50 1.20 4.51
C THR A 249 -4.77 2.28 5.30
N ALA A 250 -5.05 3.55 5.04
CA ALA A 250 -4.66 4.63 5.93
C ALA A 250 -5.68 4.77 7.06
N PHE A 251 -5.24 5.04 8.29
CA PHE A 251 -6.13 5.24 9.42
C PHE A 251 -5.74 6.45 10.26
N ALA A 252 -6.71 7.07 10.93
CA ALA A 252 -6.45 8.13 11.89
C ALA A 252 -5.88 7.52 13.19
N ASP A 253 -4.58 7.72 13.45
CA ASP A 253 -3.93 7.26 14.67
C ASP A 253 -4.39 8.12 15.85
N PRO A 254 -5.09 7.55 16.85
CA PRO A 254 -5.62 8.29 18.00
C PRO A 254 -4.52 8.82 18.93
N SER A 255 -3.27 8.38 18.75
CA SER A 255 -2.11 8.87 19.50
C SER A 255 -1.42 10.07 18.85
N SER A 256 -1.87 10.50 17.66
CA SER A 256 -1.36 11.70 16.99
C SER A 256 -1.60 12.94 17.85
N ALA A 257 -0.61 13.82 17.96
CA ALA A 257 -0.82 15.14 18.56
C ALA A 257 -1.74 16.01 17.68
N ASP A 258 -2.48 16.93 18.30
CA ASP A 258 -3.41 17.82 17.57
C ASP A 258 -2.69 18.70 16.53
N ASP A 259 -1.42 19.05 16.78
CA ASP A 259 -0.56 19.84 15.90
C ASP A 259 0.44 19.00 15.10
N ALA A 260 0.27 17.67 15.07
CA ALA A 260 1.14 16.77 14.34
C ALA A 260 1.15 17.09 12.83
N PRO A 261 2.32 17.07 12.18
CA PRO A 261 2.42 17.41 10.77
C PRO A 261 1.60 16.43 9.90
N PRO A 262 0.92 16.93 8.85
CA PRO A 262 0.16 16.09 7.94
C PRO A 262 1.12 15.22 7.11
N ARG A 263 0.87 13.91 7.09
CA ARG A 263 1.63 12.95 6.30
C ARG A 263 1.73 13.34 4.83
N GLN A 264 2.92 13.21 4.28
CA GLN A 264 3.15 13.13 2.83
C GLN A 264 3.95 11.88 2.54
N SER A 265 3.54 11.13 1.52
CA SER A 265 4.12 9.82 1.20
C SER A 265 4.17 9.59 -0.31
N ILE A 266 5.07 8.73 -0.73
CA ILE A 266 5.11 8.15 -2.07
C ILE A 266 4.93 6.64 -1.97
N GLU A 267 4.16 6.08 -2.90
CA GLU A 267 4.03 4.65 -3.13
C GLU A 267 4.49 4.35 -4.55
N SER A 268 5.49 3.49 -4.69
CA SER A 268 6.03 3.09 -5.99
C SER A 268 5.71 1.63 -6.26
N ARG A 269 5.21 1.29 -7.45
CA ARG A 269 4.78 -0.06 -7.79
C ARG A 269 5.75 -0.69 -8.78
N ALA A 270 6.15 -1.93 -8.50
CA ALA A 270 7.10 -2.64 -9.34
C ALA A 270 6.62 -4.05 -9.67
N PHE A 271 6.84 -4.47 -10.92
CA PHE A 271 6.82 -5.87 -11.29
C PHE A 271 8.14 -6.53 -10.91
N LEU A 272 8.05 -7.73 -10.34
CA LEU A 272 9.19 -8.59 -10.01
C LEU A 272 9.04 -9.88 -10.81
N PHE A 273 10.09 -10.27 -11.54
CA PHE A 273 10.13 -11.49 -12.35
C PHE A 273 11.20 -12.45 -11.83
N PHE A 274 10.88 -13.74 -11.74
CA PHE A 274 11.70 -14.78 -11.08
C PHE A 274 12.16 -15.87 -12.04
#